data_AF-A0A971CQK8-F1
#
_entry.id   AF-A0A971CQK8-F1
#
_cell.length_a   1.000
_cell.length_b   1.000
_cell.length_c   1.000
_cell.angle_alpha   90.00
_cell.angle_beta   90.00
_cell.angle_gamma   90.00
#
_symmetry.space_group_name_H-M   'P 1'
#
loop_
_entity.id
_entity.type
_entity.pdbx_description
1 polymer ?
#
loop_
_entity_poly.entity_id
_entity_poly.type
_entity_poly.pdbx_seq_one_letter_code
_entity_poly.pdbx_strand_id
1 'polypeptide(L)'
;MGLLGKEGASGGWSHLHFGLWTRMPSGKWGSLDVYPLVWEAYLRDHQPAILAVARPSHLLRAGEETVLDGSKSWSASGSIASYRWTFGDGTTAEGAKVTRSYPEPGRYSEILRVEDASGAVSYDFVRVLVVDPADPDTFPPNVHAAFSPTVGLKADDPVTILVRSFRTTEGRERIDFGDGSEAVFVQSSLEKGNLDPQGYASVVHRYEEPGDYFVRVDRENEHGWPVFTHLHIRVLPR
;
A
#
# COMPACT_ATOMS: atom_id res chain seq x y z
N MET A 1 18.82 16.86 2.11
CA MET A 1 17.60 16.55 2.89
C MET A 1 16.45 17.33 2.27
N GLY A 2 15.48 16.65 1.67
CA GLY A 2 14.26 17.30 1.19
C GLY A 2 13.37 17.63 2.38
N LEU A 3 12.77 18.81 2.38
CA LEU A 3 11.70 19.15 3.32
C LEU A 3 10.50 18.24 3.02
N LEU A 4 10.04 17.50 4.02
CA LEU A 4 8.75 16.84 3.99
C LEU A 4 7.67 17.94 3.86
N GLY A 5 6.80 17.85 2.85
CA GLY A 5 5.64 18.74 2.72
C GLY A 5 5.83 20.01 1.90
N LYS A 6 6.27 19.91 0.63
CA LYS A 6 5.91 20.95 -0.34
C LYS A 6 4.46 20.71 -0.78
N GLU A 7 3.62 21.72 -0.65
CA GLU A 7 2.26 21.74 -1.22
C GLU A 7 2.37 21.59 -2.74
N GLY A 8 2.28 20.34 -3.21
CA GLY A 8 2.16 20.01 -4.61
C GLY A 8 0.74 20.30 -5.09
N ALA A 9 0.55 20.50 -6.39
CA ALA A 9 -0.76 20.71 -7.01
C ALA A 9 -1.79 19.56 -6.77
N SER A 10 -1.39 18.47 -6.10
CA SER A 10 -2.23 17.31 -5.80
C SER A 10 -2.87 17.29 -4.40
N GLY A 11 -2.53 18.24 -3.50
CA GLY A 11 -3.27 18.44 -2.23
C GLY A 11 -3.30 17.29 -1.22
N GLY A 12 -2.40 16.31 -1.31
CA GLY A 12 -2.30 15.21 -0.34
C GLY A 12 -0.87 14.89 0.09
N TRP A 13 -0.70 14.41 1.33
CA TRP A 13 0.51 13.77 1.87
C TRP A 13 0.81 12.47 1.11
N SER A 14 2.03 11.97 0.86
CA SER A 14 3.37 12.52 0.74
C SER A 14 4.03 11.66 -0.33
N HIS A 15 4.32 12.20 -1.50
CA HIS A 15 5.22 11.55 -2.45
C HIS A 15 6.53 12.35 -2.42
N LEU A 16 7.61 11.66 -2.07
CA LEU A 16 8.91 12.28 -1.91
C LEU A 16 9.53 12.48 -3.31
N HIS A 17 9.49 13.71 -3.81
CA HIS A 17 10.39 14.11 -4.89
C HIS A 17 11.76 14.40 -4.30
N PHE A 18 12.70 13.47 -4.45
CA PHE A 18 14.11 13.72 -4.24
C PHE A 18 14.82 13.59 -5.59
N GLY A 19 15.65 14.58 -5.91
CA GLY A 19 16.45 14.58 -7.12
C GLY A 19 17.82 15.16 -6.77
N LEU A 20 18.88 14.49 -7.19
CA LEU A 20 20.24 15.00 -7.04
C LEU A 20 20.66 15.63 -8.37
N TRP A 21 20.97 16.92 -8.33
CA TRP A 21 21.60 17.60 -9.46
C TRP A 21 23.12 17.57 -9.27
N THR A 22 23.83 16.96 -10.21
CA THR A 22 25.29 16.80 -10.15
C THR A 22 25.95 16.92 -11.52
N ARG A 23 27.27 17.08 -11.55
CA ARG A 23 28.07 17.01 -12.78
C ARG A 23 28.11 15.56 -13.25
N MET A 24 27.60 15.31 -14.44
CA MET A 24 27.59 14.01 -15.10
C MET A 24 28.96 13.69 -15.70
N PRO A 25 29.26 12.42 -16.05
CA PRO A 25 30.49 12.04 -16.75
C PRO A 25 30.74 12.81 -18.06
N SER A 26 29.67 13.31 -18.70
CA SER A 26 29.74 14.20 -19.87
C SER A 26 30.28 15.60 -19.56
N GLY A 27 30.57 15.89 -18.29
CA GLY A 27 30.96 17.20 -17.82
C GLY A 27 29.81 18.20 -17.79
N LYS A 28 28.55 17.86 -18.10
CA LYS A 28 27.37 18.75 -18.00
C LYS A 28 26.61 18.53 -16.69
N TRP A 29 25.81 19.50 -16.28
CA TRP A 29 24.85 19.31 -15.19
C TRP A 29 23.69 18.43 -15.65
N GLY A 30 23.24 17.52 -14.79
CA GLY A 30 22.07 16.68 -15.03
C GLY A 30 21.46 16.19 -13.72
N SER A 31 20.26 15.60 -13.83
CA SER A 31 19.63 14.89 -12.72
C SER A 31 20.12 13.45 -12.66
N LEU A 32 20.56 13.03 -11.49
CA LEU A 32 20.83 11.64 -11.18
C LEU A 32 19.58 10.99 -10.58
N ASP A 33 19.24 9.79 -11.04
CA ASP A 33 18.28 8.95 -10.35
C ASP A 33 18.88 8.50 -9.01
N VAL A 34 18.20 8.90 -7.95
CA VAL A 34 18.64 8.79 -6.56
C VAL A 34 18.05 7.59 -5.84
N TYR A 35 17.10 6.86 -6.45
CA TYR A 35 16.52 5.67 -5.83
C TYR A 35 17.58 4.64 -5.40
N PRO A 36 18.61 4.32 -6.21
CA PRO A 36 19.66 3.39 -5.78
C PRO A 36 20.46 3.89 -4.57
N LEU A 37 20.70 5.20 -4.46
CA LEU A 37 21.45 5.80 -3.36
C LEU A 37 20.65 5.80 -2.05
N VAL A 38 19.35 6.09 -2.13
CA VAL A 38 18.45 5.99 -0.97
C VAL A 38 18.30 4.53 -0.54
N TRP A 39 18.24 3.62 -1.51
CA TRP A 39 18.20 2.19 -1.22
C TRP A 39 19.47 1.70 -0.50
N GLU A 40 20.65 2.08 -0.99
CA GLU A 40 21.92 1.76 -0.35
C GLU A 40 22.02 2.33 1.08
N ALA A 41 21.60 3.59 1.28
CA ALA A 41 21.56 4.20 2.61
C ALA A 41 20.61 3.44 3.54
N TYR A 42 19.42 3.06 3.07
CA TYR A 42 18.47 2.26 3.85
C TYR A 42 19.06 0.91 4.26
N LEU A 43 19.72 0.18 3.34
CA LEU A 43 20.36 -1.10 3.64
C LEU A 43 21.45 -0.96 4.70
N ARG A 44 22.26 0.11 4.63
CA ARG A 44 23.33 0.35 5.60
C ARG A 44 22.77 0.62 7.00
N ASP A 45 21.71 1.43 7.07
CA ASP A 45 21.21 1.96 8.34
C ASP A 45 20.20 1.00 9.02
N HIS A 46 19.44 0.21 8.24
CA HIS A 46 18.39 -0.67 8.75
C HIS A 46 18.69 -2.16 8.65
N GLN A 47 19.58 -2.58 7.74
CA GLN A 47 19.99 -3.98 7.57
C GLN A 47 18.81 -4.97 7.61
N PRO A 48 17.77 -4.79 6.77
CA PRO A 48 16.60 -5.66 6.79
C PRO A 48 17.01 -7.11 6.53
N ALA A 49 16.47 -8.05 7.31
CA ALA A 49 16.71 -9.47 7.08
C ALA A 49 16.07 -9.96 5.77
N ILE A 50 14.90 -9.41 5.45
CA ILE A 50 14.06 -9.84 4.32
C ILE A 50 13.19 -8.68 3.83
N LEU A 51 12.87 -8.71 2.53
CA LEU A 51 12.06 -7.72 1.84
C LEU A 51 11.13 -8.43 0.87
N ALA A 52 9.82 -8.30 1.10
CA ALA A 52 8.80 -8.67 0.15
C ALA A 52 8.77 -7.65 -1.00
N VAL A 53 8.62 -8.13 -2.24
CA VAL A 53 8.45 -7.27 -3.41
C VAL A 53 7.34 -7.84 -4.29
N ALA A 54 6.16 -7.22 -4.23
CA ALA A 54 4.96 -7.59 -4.98
C ALA A 54 4.73 -6.59 -6.13
N ARG A 55 5.54 -6.71 -7.19
CA ARG A 55 5.60 -5.74 -8.30
C ARG A 55 5.77 -6.44 -9.65
N PRO A 56 5.28 -5.85 -10.76
CA PRO A 56 4.67 -4.53 -10.88
C PRO A 56 3.22 -4.45 -10.39
N SER A 57 2.62 -3.25 -10.38
CA SER A 57 1.17 -3.11 -10.32
C SER A 57 0.55 -3.44 -11.68
N HIS A 58 -0.71 -3.87 -11.68
CA HIS A 58 -1.39 -4.36 -12.88
C HIS A 58 -2.58 -3.47 -13.27
N LEU A 59 -2.78 -3.31 -14.57
CA LEU A 59 -3.99 -2.75 -15.18
C LEU A 59 -4.56 -3.82 -16.11
N LEU A 60 -5.80 -4.24 -15.84
CA LEU A 60 -6.48 -5.34 -16.52
C LEU A 60 -7.89 -4.91 -16.93
N ARG A 61 -8.49 -5.61 -17.88
CA ARG A 61 -9.95 -5.63 -18.05
C ARG A 61 -10.56 -6.72 -17.20
N ALA A 62 -11.81 -6.54 -16.79
CA ALA A 62 -12.55 -7.58 -16.07
C ALA A 62 -12.53 -8.92 -16.83
N GLY A 63 -12.21 -10.00 -16.12
CA GLY A 63 -12.05 -11.36 -16.64
C GLY A 63 -10.67 -11.69 -17.23
N GLU A 64 -9.78 -10.71 -17.45
CA GLU A 64 -8.42 -11.00 -17.90
C GLU A 64 -7.57 -11.67 -16.82
N GLU A 65 -6.72 -12.62 -17.24
CA GLU A 65 -5.72 -13.23 -16.36
C GLU A 65 -4.47 -12.36 -16.26
N THR A 66 -3.83 -12.41 -15.10
CA THR A 66 -2.52 -11.83 -14.86
C THR A 66 -1.68 -12.71 -13.96
N VAL A 67 -0.36 -12.53 -14.01
CA VAL A 67 0.57 -13.20 -13.10
C VAL A 67 1.06 -12.19 -12.07
N LEU A 68 0.69 -12.39 -10.82
CA LEU A 68 1.24 -11.66 -9.70
C LEU A 68 2.63 -12.24 -9.38
N ASP A 69 3.63 -11.37 -9.28
CA ASP A 69 5.04 -11.75 -9.19
C ASP A 69 5.69 -11.22 -7.90
N GLY A 70 6.11 -12.15 -7.05
CA GLY A 70 6.85 -11.92 -5.82
C GLY A 70 8.34 -12.24 -5.94
N SER A 71 8.80 -12.74 -7.10
CA SER A 71 10.15 -13.32 -7.27
C SER A 71 11.30 -12.33 -7.13
N LYS A 72 11.01 -11.02 -7.10
CA LYS A 72 11.98 -9.96 -6.79
C LYS A 72 12.19 -9.72 -5.29
N SER A 73 11.49 -10.49 -4.45
CA SER A 73 11.72 -10.48 -3.00
C SER A 73 13.15 -10.90 -2.68
N TRP A 74 13.71 -10.36 -1.61
CA TRP A 74 15.12 -10.49 -1.27
C TRP A 74 15.30 -10.85 0.19
N SER A 75 16.32 -11.65 0.50
CA SER A 75 16.72 -11.97 1.88
C SER A 75 18.23 -11.89 2.02
N ALA A 76 18.68 -11.36 3.16
CA ALA A 76 20.07 -11.34 3.57
C ALA A 76 20.63 -12.75 3.81
N SER A 77 19.78 -13.73 4.12
CA SER A 77 20.17 -15.15 4.25
C SER A 77 20.51 -15.83 2.91
N GLY A 78 20.17 -15.19 1.79
CA GLY A 78 20.46 -15.67 0.44
C GLY A 78 19.35 -16.47 -0.23
N SER A 79 18.29 -16.86 0.48
CA SER A 79 17.13 -17.54 -0.13
C SER A 79 15.81 -17.21 0.57
N ILE A 80 14.74 -17.14 -0.22
CA ILE A 80 13.36 -17.09 0.28
C ILE A 80 12.85 -18.52 0.41
N ALA A 81 12.38 -18.90 1.60
CA ALA A 81 11.87 -20.23 1.90
C ALA A 81 10.41 -20.42 1.46
N SER A 82 9.56 -19.39 1.59
CA SER A 82 8.17 -19.47 1.15
C SER A 82 7.59 -18.14 0.68
N TYR A 83 6.57 -18.25 -0.17
CA TYR A 83 5.75 -17.16 -0.69
C TYR A 83 4.29 -17.53 -0.47
N ARG A 84 3.54 -16.67 0.20
CA ARG A 84 2.10 -16.83 0.42
C ARG A 84 1.36 -15.57 0.01
N TRP A 85 0.36 -15.74 -0.84
CA TRP A 85 -0.55 -14.70 -1.27
C TRP A 85 -1.87 -14.83 -0.51
N THR A 86 -2.41 -13.71 -0.04
CA THR A 86 -3.76 -13.62 0.52
C THR A 86 -4.53 -12.58 -0.28
N PHE A 87 -5.71 -12.98 -0.77
CA PHE A 87 -6.51 -12.17 -1.68
C PHE A 87 -7.67 -11.50 -0.96
N GLY A 88 -8.21 -10.44 -1.56
CA GLY A 88 -9.32 -9.66 -1.02
C GLY A 88 -10.63 -10.44 -0.82
N ASP A 89 -10.76 -11.59 -1.49
CA ASP A 89 -11.87 -12.55 -1.36
C ASP A 89 -11.65 -13.59 -0.24
N GLY A 90 -10.52 -13.51 0.48
CA GLY A 90 -10.14 -14.43 1.56
C GLY A 90 -9.45 -15.71 1.09
N THR A 91 -9.34 -15.96 -0.21
CA THR A 91 -8.58 -17.10 -0.73
C THR A 91 -7.08 -16.89 -0.62
N THR A 92 -6.31 -17.98 -0.68
CA THR A 92 -4.84 -17.95 -0.59
C THR A 92 -4.19 -18.77 -1.69
N ALA A 93 -2.96 -18.41 -2.05
CA ALA A 93 -2.12 -19.18 -2.96
C ALA A 93 -0.67 -19.21 -2.49
N GLU A 94 0.08 -20.20 -2.95
CA GLU A 94 1.50 -20.36 -2.64
C GLU A 94 2.36 -20.28 -3.91
N GLY A 95 3.59 -19.83 -3.75
CA GLY A 95 4.58 -19.71 -4.83
C GLY A 95 4.93 -18.27 -5.19
N ALA A 96 6.12 -18.11 -5.78
CA ALA A 96 6.64 -16.79 -6.13
C ALA A 96 5.82 -16.11 -7.25
N LYS A 97 5.14 -16.90 -8.09
CA LYS A 97 4.29 -16.41 -9.17
C LYS A 97 2.93 -17.10 -9.10
N VAL A 98 1.86 -16.33 -9.12
CA VAL A 98 0.49 -16.85 -9.05
C VAL A 98 -0.36 -16.22 -10.15
N THR A 99 -1.09 -17.04 -10.90
CA THR A 99 -2.07 -16.57 -11.89
C THR A 99 -3.40 -16.24 -11.22
N ARG A 100 -3.95 -15.05 -11.52
CA ARG A 100 -5.25 -14.57 -11.00
C ARG A 100 -6.04 -13.88 -12.09
N SER A 101 -7.36 -13.93 -11.99
CA SER A 101 -8.29 -13.10 -12.74
C SER A 101 -9.28 -12.44 -11.79
N TYR A 102 -9.85 -11.33 -12.23
CA TYR A 102 -10.78 -10.52 -11.44
C TYR A 102 -12.05 -10.32 -12.26
N PRO A 103 -13.21 -10.83 -11.81
CA PRO A 103 -14.42 -10.83 -12.62
C PRO A 103 -15.09 -9.46 -12.71
N GLU A 104 -14.81 -8.57 -11.75
CA GLU A 104 -15.48 -7.28 -11.62
C GLU A 104 -14.47 -6.13 -11.79
N PRO A 105 -14.87 -5.00 -12.40
CA PRO A 105 -14.09 -3.78 -12.34
C PRO A 105 -13.90 -3.34 -10.89
N GLY A 106 -12.72 -2.84 -10.56
CA GLY A 106 -12.39 -2.53 -9.17
C GLY A 106 -10.92 -2.20 -8.95
N ARG A 107 -10.57 -1.97 -7.68
CA ARG A 107 -9.19 -1.84 -7.20
C ARG A 107 -8.92 -2.83 -6.09
N TYR A 108 -7.95 -3.69 -6.33
CA TYR A 108 -7.56 -4.78 -5.44
C TYR A 108 -6.15 -4.52 -4.91
N SER A 109 -5.92 -4.86 -3.64
CA SER A 109 -4.64 -4.69 -2.94
C SER A 109 -4.24 -6.01 -2.27
N GLU A 110 -3.68 -6.95 -3.04
CA GLU A 110 -3.41 -8.31 -2.57
C GLU A 110 -2.12 -8.40 -1.78
N ILE A 111 -2.12 -9.24 -0.73
CA ILE A 111 -1.03 -9.31 0.25
C ILE A 111 -0.06 -10.42 -0.16
N LEU A 112 1.22 -10.09 -0.32
CA LEU A 112 2.31 -11.05 -0.38
C LEU A 112 2.99 -11.12 1.00
N ARG A 113 3.07 -12.32 1.56
CA ARG A 113 3.95 -12.68 2.68
C ARG A 113 5.11 -13.50 2.15
N VAL A 114 6.34 -13.10 2.48
CA VAL A 114 7.53 -13.93 2.24
C VAL A 114 8.18 -14.30 3.56
N GLU A 115 8.79 -15.48 3.60
CA GLU A 115 9.58 -15.96 4.73
C GLU A 115 10.90 -16.52 4.22
N ASP A 116 12.01 -16.22 4.89
CA ASP A 116 13.32 -16.75 4.53
C ASP A 116 13.72 -17.99 5.35
N ALA A 117 14.87 -18.57 5.01
CA ALA A 117 15.36 -19.77 5.68
C ALA A 117 15.69 -19.59 7.17
N SER A 118 15.79 -18.34 7.65
CA SER A 118 15.99 -18.01 9.07
C SER A 118 14.67 -17.79 9.82
N GLY A 119 13.54 -17.86 9.13
CA GLY A 119 12.21 -17.58 9.68
C GLY A 119 11.87 -16.09 9.72
N ALA A 120 12.67 -15.21 9.11
CA ALA A 120 12.33 -13.80 9.01
C ALA A 120 11.19 -13.61 8.01
N VAL A 121 10.28 -12.69 8.30
CA VAL A 121 9.05 -12.45 7.52
C VAL A 121 8.99 -11.00 7.04
N SER A 122 8.54 -10.78 5.81
CA SER A 122 8.18 -9.46 5.28
C SER A 122 6.90 -9.53 4.47
N TYR A 123 6.24 -8.36 4.33
CA TYR A 123 5.01 -8.19 3.57
C TYR A 123 5.13 -7.06 2.54
N ASP A 124 4.45 -7.20 1.40
CA ASP A 124 4.22 -6.13 0.42
C ASP A 124 2.83 -6.36 -0.22
N PHE A 125 2.30 -5.33 -0.87
CA PHE A 125 0.98 -5.35 -1.46
C PHE A 125 1.06 -5.13 -2.96
N VAL A 126 0.47 -6.00 -3.77
CA VAL A 126 0.31 -5.76 -5.20
C VAL A 126 -1.01 -5.05 -5.46
N ARG A 127 -0.95 -3.96 -6.22
CA ARG A 127 -2.14 -3.21 -6.65
C ARG A 127 -2.57 -3.68 -8.03
N VAL A 128 -3.85 -4.00 -8.16
CA VAL A 128 -4.48 -4.37 -9.43
C VAL A 128 -5.67 -3.43 -9.67
N LEU A 129 -5.62 -2.70 -10.79
CA LEU A 129 -6.72 -1.91 -11.30
C LEU A 129 -7.40 -2.71 -12.40
N VAL A 130 -8.70 -2.94 -12.25
CA VAL A 130 -9.52 -3.68 -13.22
C VAL A 130 -10.56 -2.72 -13.77
N VAL A 131 -10.58 -2.51 -15.09
CA VAL A 131 -11.55 -1.64 -15.76
C VAL A 131 -12.64 -2.44 -16.44
N ASP A 132 -13.80 -1.82 -16.65
CA ASP A 132 -14.88 -2.41 -17.44
C ASP A 132 -14.45 -2.49 -18.91
N PRO A 133 -14.47 -3.67 -19.56
CA PRO A 133 -14.20 -3.76 -20.99
C PRO A 133 -15.22 -3.02 -21.87
N ALA A 134 -16.46 -2.84 -21.40
CA ALA A 134 -17.51 -2.12 -22.12
C ALA A 134 -17.40 -0.59 -21.99
N ASP A 135 -16.79 -0.12 -20.91
CA ASP A 135 -16.54 1.31 -20.64
C ASP A 135 -15.16 1.53 -20.00
N PRO A 136 -14.07 1.44 -20.79
CA PRO A 136 -12.71 1.49 -20.27
C PRO A 136 -12.28 2.89 -19.79
N ASP A 137 -13.03 3.94 -20.14
CA ASP A 137 -12.75 5.31 -19.72
C ASP A 137 -13.33 5.63 -18.33
N THR A 138 -14.31 4.84 -17.87
CA THR A 138 -14.83 4.90 -16.51
C THR A 138 -13.94 4.09 -15.57
N PHE A 139 -13.26 4.81 -14.67
CA PHE A 139 -12.34 4.18 -13.73
C PHE A 139 -13.00 3.89 -12.38
N PRO A 140 -12.70 2.74 -11.75
CA PRO A 140 -13.06 2.46 -10.38
C PRO A 140 -12.60 3.53 -9.38
N PRO A 141 -13.34 3.68 -8.26
CA PRO A 141 -12.96 4.54 -7.15
C PRO A 141 -11.56 4.21 -6.63
N ASN A 142 -10.94 5.16 -5.93
CA ASN A 142 -9.66 4.94 -5.28
C ASN A 142 -9.78 5.30 -3.79
N VAL A 143 -9.23 4.46 -2.92
CA VAL A 143 -9.14 4.71 -1.48
C VAL A 143 -7.67 4.83 -1.12
N HIS A 144 -7.28 5.98 -0.60
CA HIS A 144 -5.96 6.20 -0.04
C HIS A 144 -6.06 6.12 1.47
N ALA A 145 -5.25 5.24 2.05
CA ALA A 145 -5.12 5.13 3.50
C ALA A 145 -3.66 5.36 3.90
N ALA A 146 -3.46 5.94 5.07
CA ALA A 146 -2.17 6.12 5.71
C ALA A 146 -2.34 6.01 7.22
N PHE A 147 -1.24 5.82 7.95
CA PHE A 147 -1.28 5.80 9.40
C PHE A 147 -0.06 6.51 10.01
N SER A 148 -0.18 6.91 11.28
CA SER A 148 0.89 7.53 12.05
C SER A 148 0.72 7.20 13.54
N PRO A 149 1.80 6.88 14.28
CA PRO A 149 3.19 6.77 13.81
C PRO A 149 3.41 5.53 12.92
N THR A 150 4.34 5.61 11.97
CA THR A 150 4.66 4.51 11.04
C THR A 150 5.76 3.58 11.56
N VAL A 151 6.47 3.97 12.61
CA VAL A 151 7.57 3.21 13.22
C VAL A 151 7.53 3.34 14.74
N GLY A 152 8.02 2.32 15.44
CA GLY A 152 8.16 2.34 16.89
C GLY A 152 6.85 2.34 17.68
N LEU A 153 5.72 2.04 17.05
CA LEU A 153 4.42 1.89 17.69
C LEU A 153 4.47 0.70 18.65
N LYS A 154 4.10 0.89 19.92
CA LYS A 154 4.03 -0.18 20.92
C LYS A 154 2.58 -0.53 21.26
N ALA A 155 2.39 -1.67 21.91
CA ALA A 155 1.10 -2.06 22.46
C ALA A 155 0.49 -0.94 23.34
N ASP A 156 -0.80 -0.69 23.13
CA ASP A 156 -1.62 0.40 23.64
C ASP A 156 -1.26 1.83 23.16
N ASP A 157 -0.21 2.04 22.37
CA ASP A 157 0.06 3.37 21.81
C ASP A 157 -1.06 3.78 20.84
N PRO A 158 -1.41 5.08 20.77
CA PRO A 158 -2.40 5.54 19.80
C PRO A 158 -1.81 5.51 18.40
N VAL A 159 -2.53 4.91 17.46
CA VAL A 159 -2.26 5.01 16.03
C VAL A 159 -3.42 5.72 15.34
N THR A 160 -3.11 6.75 14.58
CA THR A 160 -4.10 7.47 13.76
C THR A 160 -4.09 6.89 12.37
N ILE A 161 -5.25 6.46 11.87
CA ILE A 161 -5.47 6.04 10.48
C ILE A 161 -6.21 7.16 9.76
N LEU A 162 -5.65 7.61 8.64
CA LEU A 162 -6.20 8.65 7.76
C LEU A 162 -6.67 8.01 6.46
N VAL A 163 -7.85 8.40 6.00
CA VAL A 163 -8.48 7.85 4.80
C VAL A 163 -9.03 8.96 3.91
N ARG A 164 -8.88 8.78 2.59
CA ARG A 164 -9.52 9.60 1.57
C ARG A 164 -9.90 8.79 0.33
N SER A 165 -11.15 8.93 -0.10
CA SER A 165 -11.65 8.34 -1.32
C SER A 165 -11.67 9.35 -2.46
N PHE A 166 -11.52 8.84 -3.69
CA PHE A 166 -11.57 9.59 -4.93
C PHE A 166 -12.46 8.89 -5.94
N ARG A 167 -13.05 9.68 -6.85
CA ARG A 167 -13.91 9.20 -7.96
C ARG A 167 -15.18 8.49 -7.49
N THR A 168 -15.60 8.74 -6.25
CA THR A 168 -16.94 8.41 -5.76
C THR A 168 -17.25 9.30 -4.56
N THR A 169 -18.51 9.64 -4.40
CA THR A 169 -19.08 10.28 -3.20
C THR A 169 -20.09 9.36 -2.50
N GLU A 170 -20.39 8.20 -3.11
CA GLU A 170 -21.42 7.26 -2.66
C GLU A 170 -20.85 6.28 -1.64
N GLY A 171 -21.63 5.98 -0.60
CA GLY A 171 -21.22 5.12 0.50
C GLY A 171 -20.25 5.77 1.49
N ARG A 172 -19.70 4.94 2.39
CA ARG A 172 -18.73 5.30 3.45
C ARG A 172 -17.51 4.39 3.36
N GLU A 173 -16.35 4.84 3.81
CA GLU A 173 -15.20 3.94 3.97
C GLU A 173 -15.37 3.07 5.21
N ARG A 174 -15.22 1.76 5.05
CA ARG A 174 -15.14 0.81 6.16
C ARG A 174 -13.67 0.55 6.48
N ILE A 175 -13.31 0.63 7.76
CA ILE A 175 -11.97 0.33 8.27
C ILE A 175 -12.08 -0.89 9.18
N ASP A 176 -11.48 -2.00 8.76
CA ASP A 176 -11.24 -3.19 9.56
C ASP A 176 -9.80 -3.14 10.06
N PHE A 177 -9.60 -3.17 11.38
CA PHE A 177 -8.28 -2.98 11.99
C PHE A 177 -7.38 -4.23 11.94
N GLY A 178 -7.94 -5.40 11.58
CA GLY A 178 -7.20 -6.65 11.45
C GLY A 178 -6.83 -7.32 12.77
N ASP A 179 -7.35 -6.84 13.91
CA ASP A 179 -7.15 -7.41 15.25
C ASP A 179 -8.42 -8.06 15.83
N GLY A 180 -9.51 -8.10 15.06
CA GLY A 180 -10.80 -8.63 15.48
C GLY A 180 -11.70 -7.63 16.23
N SER A 181 -11.25 -6.38 16.41
CA SER A 181 -12.13 -5.30 16.88
C SER A 181 -13.22 -4.97 15.85
N GLU A 182 -14.28 -4.29 16.30
CA GLU A 182 -15.38 -3.90 15.42
C GLU A 182 -14.89 -2.93 14.34
N ALA A 183 -15.22 -3.23 13.09
CA ALA A 183 -14.91 -2.35 11.97
C ALA A 183 -15.68 -1.03 12.10
N VAL A 184 -15.03 0.08 11.76
CA VAL A 184 -15.64 1.43 11.83
C VAL A 184 -15.96 1.96 10.44
N PHE A 185 -17.00 2.78 10.36
CA PHE A 185 -17.35 3.51 9.15
C PHE A 185 -16.97 4.98 9.29
N VAL A 186 -16.21 5.49 8.33
CA VAL A 186 -15.85 6.91 8.24
C VAL A 186 -16.31 7.49 6.91
N GLN A 187 -16.21 8.81 6.77
CA GLN A 187 -16.58 9.52 5.56
C GLN A 187 -15.53 10.59 5.25
N SER A 188 -14.73 10.35 4.21
CA SER A 188 -13.87 11.40 3.64
C SER A 188 -14.65 12.31 2.68
N SER A 189 -14.08 13.47 2.35
CA SER A 189 -14.71 14.46 1.48
C SER A 189 -13.75 15.07 0.44
N LEU A 190 -14.31 15.33 -0.74
CA LEU A 190 -13.68 16.08 -1.83
C LEU A 190 -14.48 17.34 -2.20
N GLU A 191 -15.48 17.73 -1.41
CA GLU A 191 -16.38 18.86 -1.75
C GLU A 191 -15.63 20.18 -1.97
N LYS A 192 -14.62 20.46 -1.14
CA LYS A 192 -13.76 21.65 -1.27
C LYS A 192 -12.50 21.39 -2.10
N GLY A 193 -12.50 20.31 -2.88
CA GLY A 193 -11.40 19.89 -3.75
C GLY A 193 -10.26 19.18 -3.03
N ASN A 194 -9.26 18.78 -3.82
CA ASN A 194 -8.13 17.97 -3.34
C ASN A 194 -7.29 18.66 -2.26
N LEU A 195 -7.28 20.00 -2.20
CA LEU A 195 -6.47 20.75 -1.25
C LEU A 195 -7.14 20.92 0.13
N ASP A 196 -8.37 20.43 0.32
CA ASP A 196 -9.06 20.57 1.60
C ASP A 196 -8.36 19.77 2.72
N PRO A 197 -7.76 20.43 3.73
CA PRO A 197 -7.14 19.73 4.85
C PRO A 197 -8.16 18.97 5.71
N GLN A 198 -9.44 19.35 5.65
CA GLN A 198 -10.54 18.69 6.36
C GLN A 198 -11.22 17.62 5.49
N GLY A 199 -10.74 17.39 4.27
CA GLY A 199 -11.28 16.38 3.35
C GLY A 199 -10.89 14.93 3.70
N TYR A 200 -10.01 14.73 4.68
CA TYR A 200 -9.63 13.41 5.16
C TYR A 200 -10.52 12.97 6.33
N ALA A 201 -10.91 11.70 6.30
CA ALA A 201 -11.43 11.05 7.50
C ALA A 201 -10.27 10.55 8.36
N SER A 202 -10.42 10.61 9.69
CA SER A 202 -9.42 10.10 10.64
C SER A 202 -10.07 9.27 11.73
N VAL A 203 -9.44 8.17 12.11
CA VAL A 203 -9.78 7.38 13.30
C VAL A 203 -8.51 7.10 14.11
N VAL A 204 -8.64 7.09 15.43
CA VAL A 204 -7.56 6.65 16.33
C VAL A 204 -7.90 5.26 16.84
N HIS A 205 -6.95 4.33 16.73
CA HIS A 205 -7.04 2.97 17.25
C HIS A 205 -5.90 2.69 18.23
N ARG A 206 -6.02 1.63 19.02
CA ARG A 206 -4.97 1.11 19.91
C ARG A 206 -4.98 -0.41 19.82
N TYR A 207 -3.85 -0.99 19.49
CA TYR A 207 -3.66 -2.44 19.49
C TYR A 207 -3.20 -2.89 20.87
N GLU A 208 -3.94 -3.78 21.52
CA GLU A 208 -3.64 -4.27 22.87
C GLU A 208 -2.40 -5.18 22.88
N GLU A 209 -2.22 -5.96 21.82
CA GLU A 209 -1.14 -6.96 21.72
C GLU A 209 -0.09 -6.55 20.67
N PRO A 210 1.18 -6.97 20.83
CA PRO A 210 2.18 -6.80 19.80
C PRO A 210 1.93 -7.75 18.62
N GLY A 211 2.22 -7.30 17.40
CA GLY A 211 1.96 -8.11 16.22
C GLY A 211 2.09 -7.36 14.90
N ASP A 212 1.78 -8.07 13.81
CA ASP A 212 1.59 -7.51 12.48
C ASP A 212 0.09 -7.46 12.19
N TYR A 213 -0.45 -6.25 12.05
CA TYR A 213 -1.86 -6.03 11.75
C TYR A 213 -2.03 -5.53 10.33
N PHE A 214 -3.05 -6.06 9.65
CA PHE A 214 -3.42 -5.68 8.28
C PHE A 214 -4.73 -4.90 8.32
N VAL A 215 -4.62 -3.57 8.37
CA VAL A 215 -5.81 -2.71 8.30
C VAL A 215 -6.33 -2.76 6.88
N ARG A 216 -7.58 -3.17 6.70
CA ARG A 216 -8.28 -3.10 5.42
C ARG A 216 -9.17 -1.87 5.42
N VAL A 217 -8.99 -1.01 4.43
CA VAL A 217 -9.92 0.08 4.14
C VAL A 217 -10.63 -0.23 2.84
N ASP A 218 -11.94 -0.43 2.89
CA ASP A 218 -12.76 -0.76 1.73
C ASP A 218 -13.98 0.14 1.56
N ARG A 219 -14.42 0.24 0.31
CA ARG A 219 -15.58 0.99 -0.14
C ARG A 219 -16.08 0.40 -1.46
N GLU A 220 -17.33 0.65 -1.79
CA GLU A 220 -17.93 0.39 -3.11
C GLU A 220 -18.43 1.72 -3.69
N ASN A 221 -18.47 1.83 -5.02
CA ASN A 221 -19.09 2.97 -5.70
C ASN A 221 -20.56 2.68 -6.07
N GLU A 222 -21.19 3.63 -6.75
CA GLU A 222 -22.53 3.54 -7.32
C GLU A 222 -22.77 2.35 -8.28
N HIS A 223 -21.69 1.78 -8.83
CA HIS A 223 -21.74 0.62 -9.71
C HIS A 223 -21.57 -0.72 -8.96
N GLY A 224 -21.34 -0.68 -7.64
CA GLY A 224 -20.98 -1.85 -6.83
C GLY A 224 -19.54 -2.33 -7.03
N TRP A 225 -18.68 -1.53 -7.67
CA TRP A 225 -17.29 -1.90 -7.92
C TRP A 225 -16.47 -1.81 -6.65
N PRO A 226 -15.80 -2.89 -6.23
CA PRO A 226 -15.02 -2.90 -5.01
C PRO A 226 -13.74 -2.08 -5.14
N VAL A 227 -13.41 -1.33 -4.09
CA VAL A 227 -12.08 -0.80 -3.85
C VAL A 227 -11.64 -1.15 -2.44
N PHE A 228 -10.46 -1.71 -2.31
CA PHE A 228 -9.82 -1.83 -1.01
C PHE A 228 -8.30 -1.61 -1.09
N THR A 229 -7.76 -1.11 0.02
CA THR A 229 -6.32 -1.03 0.26
C THR A 229 -5.99 -1.63 1.62
N HIS A 230 -4.78 -2.17 1.74
CA HIS A 230 -4.25 -2.62 3.02
C HIS A 230 -3.18 -1.68 3.55
N LEU A 231 -3.10 -1.54 4.87
CA LEU A 231 -1.94 -1.01 5.59
C LEU A 231 -1.35 -2.13 6.43
N HIS A 232 -0.02 -2.22 6.47
CA HIS A 232 0.69 -3.09 7.40
C HIS A 232 1.16 -2.26 8.59
N ILE A 233 0.63 -2.54 9.78
CA ILE A 233 0.98 -1.87 11.03
C ILE A 233 1.70 -2.88 11.92
N ARG A 234 2.99 -2.63 12.18
CA ARG A 234 3.79 -3.40 13.14
C ARG A 234 3.69 -2.77 14.53
N VAL A 235 3.22 -3.54 15.49
CA VAL A 235 3.10 -3.16 16.90
C VAL A 235 4.15 -3.93 17.72
N LEU A 236 4.96 -3.20 18.47
CA LEU A 236 6.03 -3.75 19.29
C LEU A 236 5.55 -4.03 20.73
N PRO A 237 6.20 -4.94 21.47
CA PRO A 237 5.99 -5.06 22.91
C PRO A 237 6.29 -3.73 23.63
N ARG A 238 5.70 -3.54 24.81
CA ARG A 238 5.97 -2.37 25.65
C ARG A 238 7.42 -2.28 26.11
#